data_AF-A0A0C2RP35-F1
#
_entry.id   AF-A0A0C2RP35-F1
#
_cell.length_a   1.000
_cell.length_b   1.000
_cell.length_c   1.000
_cell.angle_alpha   90.00
_cell.angle_beta   90.00
_cell.angle_gamma   90.00
#
_symmetry.space_group_name_H-M   'P 1'
#
loop_
_entity.id
_entity.type
_entity.pdbx_description
1 polymer ?
#
loop_
_entity_poly.entity_id
_entity_poly.type
_entity_poly.pdbx_seq_one_letter_code
_entity_poly.pdbx_strand_id
1 'polypeptide(L)'
;MLIPENIIFIGGVNLFLGTAIGVMFGFMVNIQSFIAGIFNGGMGGIMGTMIGAVALDPTICSLPATTLSLESTILFFSLFSTVLLVITAALLYFALRV
;
A
#
# COMPACT_ATOMS: atom_id res chain seq x y z
N MET A 1 -6.31 0.41 23.68
CA MET A 1 -6.97 0.54 22.37
C MET A 1 -7.34 2.01 22.17
N LEU A 2 -6.44 2.81 21.62
CA LEU A 2 -6.80 4.09 21.03
C LEU A 2 -6.41 4.00 19.55
N ILE A 3 -7.37 3.63 18.71
CA ILE A 3 -7.28 3.93 17.29
C ILE A 3 -7.78 5.37 17.22
N PRO A 4 -6.93 6.38 16.97
CA PRO A 4 -7.41 7.75 16.86
C PRO A 4 -8.45 7.81 15.74
N GLU A 5 -9.56 8.55 15.94
CA GLU A 5 -10.72 8.58 15.03
C GLU A 5 -10.32 8.86 13.56
N ASN A 6 -9.22 9.61 13.38
CA ASN A 6 -8.61 9.85 12.08
C ASN A 6 -8.15 8.58 11.34
N ILE A 7 -7.64 7.55 12.02
CA ILE A 7 -7.14 6.32 11.36
C ILE A 7 -8.29 5.56 10.69
N ILE A 8 -9.50 5.60 11.25
CA ILE A 8 -10.67 4.96 10.64
C ILE A 8 -11.05 5.68 9.34
N PHE A 9 -11.07 7.01 9.36
CA PHE A 9 -11.36 7.82 8.18
C PHE A 9 -10.28 7.66 7.10
N ILE A 10 -9.01 7.82 7.48
CA ILE A 10 -7.85 7.62 6.58
C ILE A 10 -7.83 6.18 6.05
N GLY A 11 -8.18 5.21 6.90
CA GLY A 11 -8.33 3.81 6.56
C GLY A 11 -9.38 3.57 5.48
N GLY A 12 -10.56 4.17 5.63
CA GLY A 12 -11.64 4.10 4.65
C GLY A 12 -11.25 4.71 3.30
N VAL A 13 -10.58 5.87 3.32
CA VAL A 13 -10.07 6.53 2.10
C VAL A 13 -9.02 5.64 1.40
N ASN A 14 -8.06 5.11 2.15
CA ASN A 14 -7.02 4.23 1.60
C ASN A 14 -7.57 2.89 1.12
N LEU A 15 -8.62 2.36 1.76
CA LEU A 15 -9.32 1.17 1.28
C LEU A 15 -10.00 1.46 -0.06
N PHE A 16 -10.68 2.59 -0.19
CA PHE A 16 -11.31 2.98 -1.45
C PHE A 16 -10.27 3.20 -2.57
N LEU A 17 -9.17 3.91 -2.28
CA LEU A 17 -8.09 4.11 -3.25
C LEU A 17 -7.41 2.79 -3.62
N GLY A 18 -7.08 1.95 -2.64
CA GLY A 18 -6.42 0.67 -2.87
C GLY A 18 -7.29 -0.28 -3.70
N THR A 19 -8.59 -0.37 -3.40
CA THR A 19 -9.54 -1.14 -4.21
C THR A 19 -9.69 -0.59 -5.62
N ALA A 20 -9.79 0.73 -5.79
CA ALA A 20 -9.90 1.37 -7.12
C ALA A 20 -8.66 1.09 -7.98
N ILE A 21 -7.46 1.18 -7.41
CA ILE A 21 -6.20 0.86 -8.10
C ILE A 21 -6.15 -0.63 -8.45
N GLY A 22 -6.49 -1.51 -7.50
CA GLY A 22 -6.54 -2.95 -7.72
C GLY A 22 -7.54 -3.38 -8.79
N VAL A 23 -8.69 -2.69 -8.87
CA VAL A 23 -9.67 -2.82 -9.95
C VAL A 23 -9.06 -2.45 -11.30
N MET A 24 -8.38 -1.30 -11.38
CA MET A 24 -7.76 -0.81 -12.62
C MET A 24 -6.74 -1.83 -13.16
N PHE A 25 -5.86 -2.32 -12.28
CA PHE A 25 -4.88 -3.35 -12.63
C PHE A 25 -5.51 -4.72 -12.94
N GLY A 26 -6.54 -5.11 -12.19
CA GLY A 26 -7.26 -6.37 -12.41
C GLY A 26 -8.00 -6.43 -13.75
N PHE A 27 -8.55 -5.29 -14.20
CA PHE A 27 -9.19 -5.18 -15.51
C PHE A 27 -8.24 -5.34 -16.68
N MET A 28 -6.95 -5.00 -16.53
CA MET A 28 -6.01 -5.06 -17.65
C MET A 28 -5.72 -6.50 -18.09
N VAL A 29 -5.83 -7.50 -17.20
CA VAL A 29 -5.43 -8.88 -17.49
C VAL A 29 -6.60 -9.77 -17.92
N ASN A 30 -7.56 -10.05 -17.02
CA ASN A 30 -8.69 -10.96 -17.27
C ASN A 30 -9.78 -10.82 -16.21
N ILE A 31 -11.00 -11.27 -16.50
CA ILE A 31 -12.14 -11.24 -15.54
C ILE A 31 -11.85 -12.03 -14.24
N GLN A 32 -11.08 -13.11 -14.29
CA GLN A 32 -10.68 -13.83 -13.07
C GLN A 32 -9.68 -13.01 -12.22
N SER A 33 -8.80 -12.25 -12.88
CA SER A 33 -7.84 -11.35 -12.23
C SER A 33 -8.51 -10.10 -11.66
N PHE A 34 -9.71 -9.73 -12.11
CA PHE A 34 -10.48 -8.62 -11.55
C PHE A 34 -10.84 -8.83 -10.09
N ILE A 35 -11.36 -10.00 -9.72
CA ILE A 35 -11.72 -10.33 -8.32
C ILE A 35 -10.46 -10.37 -7.44
N ALA A 36 -9.38 -10.96 -7.96
CA ALA A 36 -8.08 -10.93 -7.28
C ALA A 36 -7.55 -9.51 -7.12
N GLY A 37 -7.75 -8.64 -8.10
CA GLY A 37 -7.38 -7.22 -8.07
C GLY A 37 -8.13 -6.43 -7.00
N ILE A 38 -9.45 -6.62 -6.88
CA ILE A 38 -10.26 -6.01 -5.82
C ILE A 38 -9.74 -6.42 -4.43
N PHE A 39 -9.58 -7.73 -4.21
CA PHE A 39 -9.17 -8.24 -2.90
C PHE A 39 -7.76 -7.77 -2.51
N ASN A 40 -6.79 -7.92 -3.43
CA ASN A 40 -5.41 -7.51 -3.16
C ASN A 40 -5.26 -5.99 -3.07
N GLY A 41 -6.01 -5.22 -3.87
CA GLY A 41 -6.05 -3.77 -3.78
C GLY A 41 -6.61 -3.28 -2.44
N GLY A 42 -7.70 -3.90 -1.98
CA GLY A 42 -8.29 -3.59 -0.67
C GLY A 42 -7.36 -3.96 0.50
N MET A 43 -6.79 -5.17 0.47
CA MET A 43 -5.78 -5.58 1.44
C MET A 43 -4.56 -4.65 1.42
N GLY A 44 -4.11 -4.22 0.23
CA GLY A 44 -3.05 -3.22 0.08
C GLY A 44 -3.39 -1.88 0.74
N GLY A 45 -4.63 -1.41 0.62
CA GLY A 45 -5.10 -0.21 1.30
C GLY A 45 -5.05 -0.33 2.83
N ILE A 46 -5.49 -1.47 3.38
CA ILE A 46 -5.48 -1.73 4.83
C ILE A 46 -4.05 -1.91 5.34
N MET A 47 -3.20 -2.65 4.63
CA MET A 47 -1.80 -2.83 5.02
C MET A 47 -1.01 -1.52 4.91
N GLY A 48 -1.31 -0.70 3.89
CA GLY A 48 -0.70 0.61 3.71
C GLY A 48 -1.01 1.59 4.84
N THR A 49 -2.22 1.57 5.40
CA THR A 49 -2.58 2.43 6.55
C THR A 49 -1.81 2.05 7.81
N MET A 50 -1.57 0.75 8.02
CA MET A 50 -0.74 0.25 9.12
C MET A 50 0.73 0.65 8.93
N ILE A 51 1.27 0.58 7.72
CA ILE A 51 2.63 1.08 7.44
C ILE A 51 2.74 2.59 7.73
N GLY A 52 1.72 3.37 7.35
CA GLY A 52 1.66 4.80 7.69
C GLY A 52 1.64 5.06 9.20
N ALA A 53 0.91 4.24 9.97
CA ALA A 53 0.91 4.33 11.43
C ALA A 53 2.29 4.00 12.03
N VAL A 54 2.99 2.99 11.50
CA VAL A 54 4.36 2.64 11.92
C VAL A 54 5.37 3.72 11.55
N ALA A 55 5.17 4.42 10.43
CA ALA A 55 6.01 5.54 10.04
C ALA A 55 5.86 6.75 10.99
N LEU A 56 4.67 6.97 11.54
CA LEU A 56 4.41 8.00 12.56
C LEU A 56 4.98 7.60 13.92
N ASP A 57 4.71 6.36 14.36
CA ASP A 57 5.14 5.83 15.64
C ASP A 57 5.83 4.45 15.47
N PRO A 58 7.17 4.40 15.35
CA PRO A 58 7.90 3.14 15.13
C PRO A 58 7.85 2.19 16.34
N THR A 59 7.47 2.70 17.51
CA THR A 59 7.29 1.93 18.74
C THR A 59 6.17 0.90 18.64
N ILE A 60 5.21 1.07 17.73
CA ILE A 60 4.14 0.10 17.45
C ILE A 60 4.70 -1.26 17.00
N CYS A 61 5.85 -1.27 16.33
CA CYS A 61 6.57 -2.48 15.93
C CYS A 61 7.74 -2.83 16.85
N SER A 62 7.81 -2.23 18.05
CA SER A 62 8.94 -2.34 18.97
C SER A 62 10.27 -1.93 18.34
N LEU A 63 10.25 -1.05 17.33
CA LEU A 63 11.47 -0.48 16.76
C LEU A 63 12.00 0.64 17.66
N PRO A 64 13.33 0.76 17.83
CA PRO A 64 13.92 1.86 18.59
C PRO A 64 13.57 3.20 17.92
N ALA A 65 12.89 4.08 18.64
CA ALA A 65 12.53 5.41 18.14
C ALA A 65 13.74 6.35 17.91
N THR A 66 14.94 5.91 18.29
CA THR A 66 16.17 6.69 18.25
C THR A 66 17.09 6.35 17.07
N THR A 67 16.84 5.27 16.33
CA THR A 67 17.79 4.79 15.30
C THR A 67 17.52 5.35 13.90
N LEU A 68 16.32 5.82 13.60
CA LEU A 68 15.95 6.42 12.31
C LEU A 68 15.09 7.68 12.53
N SER A 69 15.45 8.78 11.86
CA SER A 69 14.58 9.96 11.81
C SER A 69 13.29 9.61 11.06
N LEU A 70 12.16 10.17 11.49
CA LEU A 70 10.84 9.99 10.87
C LEU A 70 10.88 10.26 9.35
N GLU A 71 11.69 11.24 8.94
CA GLU A 71 11.92 11.56 7.53
C GLU A 71 12.63 10.43 6.76
N SER A 72 13.64 9.80 7.37
CA SER A 72 14.38 8.70 6.74
C SER A 72 13.49 7.47 6.52
N THR A 73 12.65 7.10 7.50
CA THR A 73 11.74 5.94 7.35
C THR A 73 10.72 6.16 6.24
N ILE A 74 10.09 7.35 6.19
CA ILE A 74 9.15 7.71 5.12
C ILE A 74 9.84 7.66 3.75
N LEU A 75 11.05 8.22 3.63
CA LEU A 75 11.81 8.21 2.37
C LEU A 75 12.14 6.77 1.93
N PHE A 76 12.59 5.91 2.84
CA PHE A 76 12.88 4.51 2.51
C PHE A 76 11.63 3.75 2.05
N PHE A 77 10.50 3.86 2.76
CA PHE A 77 9.27 3.20 2.36
C PHE A 77 8.71 3.75 1.04
N SER A 78 8.79 5.06 0.81
CA SER A 78 8.38 5.70 -0.45
C SER A 78 9.22 5.22 -1.64
N LEU A 79 10.55 5.24 -1.52
CA LEU A 79 11.45 4.75 -2.57
C LEU A 79 11.25 3.27 -2.86
N PHE A 80 11.12 2.44 -1.82
CA PHE A 80 10.89 1.01 -2.00
C PHE A 80 9.55 0.72 -2.68
N SER A 81 8.48 1.38 -2.26
CA SER A 81 7.14 1.19 -2.85
C SER A 81 7.06 1.68 -4.30
N THR A 82 7.70 2.79 -4.64
CA THR A 82 7.73 3.31 -6.02
C THR A 82 8.54 2.41 -6.94
N VAL A 83 9.68 1.87 -6.50
CA VAL A 83 10.46 0.89 -7.27
C VAL A 83 9.64 -0.38 -7.51
N LEU A 84 8.96 -0.91 -6.49
CA LEU A 84 8.06 -2.05 -6.66
C LEU A 84 6.91 -1.77 -7.64
N LEU A 85 6.32 -0.57 -7.58
CA LEU A 85 5.27 -0.17 -8.51
C LEU A 85 5.76 -0.14 -9.96
N VAL A 86 6.96 0.41 -10.19
CA VAL A 86 7.57 0.44 -11.54
C VAL A 86 7.85 -0.97 -12.05
N ILE A 87 8.42 -1.85 -11.22
CA ILE A 87 8.71 -3.23 -11.61
C ILE A 87 7.42 -3.99 -11.94
N THR A 88 6.40 -3.88 -11.08
CA THR A 88 5.12 -4.56 -11.30
C THR A 88 4.39 -4.04 -12.53
N ALA A 89 4.39 -2.72 -12.76
CA ALA A 89 3.85 -2.13 -13.98
C ALA A 89 4.61 -2.58 -15.23
N ALA A 90 5.95 -2.65 -15.18
CA ALA A 90 6.77 -3.15 -16.28
C ALA A 90 6.48 -4.63 -16.59
N LEU A 91 6.33 -5.47 -15.56
CA LEU A 91 5.95 -6.88 -15.72
C LEU A 91 4.57 -7.03 -16.34
N LEU A 92 3.59 -6.24 -15.89
CA LEU A 92 2.24 -6.25 -16.47
C LEU A 92 2.23 -5.77 -17.92
N TYR A 93 2.95 -4.68 -18.23
CA TYR A 93 3.08 -4.20 -19.60
C TYR A 93 3.75 -5.24 -20.50
N PHE A 94 4.78 -5.93 -20.00
CA PHE A 94 5.42 -7.02 -20.72
C PHE A 94 4.45 -8.18 -20.95
N ALA A 95 3.69 -8.59 -19.93
CA ALA A 95 2.70 -9.66 -20.03
C ALA A 95 1.54 -9.36 -20.99
N LEU A 96 1.15 -8.09 -21.13
CA LEU A 96 0.09 -7.65 -22.07
C LEU A 96 0.59 -7.47 -23.50
N ARG A 97 1.91 -7.31 -23.69
CA ARG A 97 2.52 -7.19 -25.00
C ARG A 97 2.77 -8.54 -25.67
N VAL A 98 2.93 -9.61 -24.88
CA VAL A 98 3.06 -11.00 -25.35
C VAL A 98 1.70 -11.51 -25.81
#